data_AF-A0A1V2ESU0-F1
#
_entry.id   AF-A0A1V2ESU0-F1
#
_cell.length_a   1.000
_cell.length_b   1.000
_cell.length_c   1.000
_cell.angle_alpha   90.00
_cell.angle_beta   90.00
_cell.angle_gamma   90.00
#
_symmetry.space_group_name_H-M   'P 1'
#
loop_
_entity.id
_entity.type
_entity.pdbx_description
1 polymer ?
#
loop_
_entity_poly.entity_id
_entity_poly.type
_entity_poly.pdbx_seq_one_letter_code
_entity_poly.pdbx_strand_id
1 'polypeptide(L)'
;MAEAANQARATNWWFWCGHLEAGGERELVYAILAPTLDQPCKKNSTDHPITDGLRLVVHETVVEPEFGMQMREAANRGTLDFPAMGIPLPATPVSTRRSTIEAVLGHGAASLDAHYTLAGIGLLRAAPPGALRALLRLLEDELGLPFAGRLIGHLGNLDVVDFDENPPDSPVSVTTLSGRSGLVVEFRRKQDWVDQAMLAHLRTTSGGEVLSDDLVPLPVGDGRVEHAIPPATVGFEVTIFGASGGPRRHYKAASLLGAMNLNMNLQGRTVRLDDPLAKRMQGAGKATAGEASERTEFHRSRSTMDTIDRRIDRHASAMRARLAAEAPECRDRFFERTLASEWGAVAHIRSLLDDAETESAILVDPFFGNESLLRLLTRLRRSGLDLTVITAWATTDPDTAREIRAERSDALNENVERLRLLAEQLTGLLAPRLRLLNLVRGSDPAFHDRYLLLRRTGNDEPIIYLLSNSINGLAVNWPFCMSALDGPAARQAADYVEGLARGEDVASEGAIEANFDWQSHGL
;
A
#
# COMPACT_ATOMS: atom_id res chain seq x y z
N MET A 1 34.63 -51.73 9.74
CA MET A 1 33.18 -51.53 9.49
C MET A 1 32.76 -50.13 9.98
N ALA A 2 33.23 -49.08 9.32
CA ALA A 2 32.72 -47.71 9.50
C ALA A 2 33.17 -46.81 8.32
N GLU A 3 33.25 -47.38 7.12
CA GLU A 3 33.75 -46.69 5.91
C GLU A 3 32.73 -46.78 4.77
N ALA A 4 31.43 -46.84 5.10
CA ALA A 4 30.35 -47.07 4.15
C ALA A 4 29.10 -46.19 4.36
N ALA A 5 29.21 -45.02 5.01
CA ALA A 5 28.01 -44.20 5.31
C ALA A 5 28.22 -42.68 5.13
N ASN A 6 28.93 -42.27 4.06
CA ASN A 6 28.88 -40.88 3.62
C ASN A 6 28.68 -40.78 2.09
N GLN A 7 27.80 -41.64 1.55
CA GLN A 7 27.09 -41.28 0.34
C GLN A 7 26.11 -40.18 0.75
N ALA A 8 26.36 -38.95 0.31
CA ALA A 8 25.36 -37.90 0.32
C ALA A 8 24.08 -38.50 -0.28
N ARG A 9 23.06 -38.72 0.55
CA ARG A 9 21.76 -39.14 0.05
C ARG A 9 21.29 -38.02 -0.85
N ALA A 10 21.20 -38.29 -2.16
CA ALA A 10 20.64 -37.35 -3.09
C ALA A 10 19.22 -37.00 -2.60
N THR A 11 18.99 -35.72 -2.30
CA THR A 11 17.74 -35.26 -1.72
C THR A 11 16.65 -35.35 -2.79
N ASN A 12 15.57 -36.06 -2.49
CA ASN A 12 14.39 -36.11 -3.36
C ASN A 12 13.70 -34.74 -3.34
N TRP A 13 12.75 -34.53 -4.23
CA TRP A 13 11.98 -33.28 -4.27
C TRP A 13 10.52 -33.53 -3.99
N TRP A 14 9.97 -32.80 -3.04
CA TRP A 14 8.54 -32.67 -2.87
C TRP A 14 8.04 -31.61 -3.85
N PHE A 15 7.03 -32.00 -4.62
CA PHE A 15 6.40 -31.13 -5.60
C PHE A 15 4.90 -31.05 -5.32
N TRP A 16 4.42 -29.82 -5.22
CA TRP A 16 3.01 -29.49 -5.07
C TRP A 16 2.60 -28.53 -6.19
N CYS A 17 1.48 -28.80 -6.84
CA CYS A 17 0.96 -27.96 -7.92
C CYS A 17 -0.56 -27.92 -7.89
N GLY A 18 -1.12 -26.73 -7.69
CA GLY A 18 -2.54 -26.45 -7.75
C GLY A 18 -2.91 -25.77 -9.06
N HIS A 19 -3.97 -26.25 -9.70
CA HIS A 19 -4.55 -25.60 -10.87
C HIS A 19 -6.07 -25.57 -10.83
N LEU A 20 -6.66 -24.53 -11.39
CA LEU A 20 -8.11 -24.42 -11.52
C LEU A 20 -8.60 -25.18 -12.72
N GLU A 21 -9.78 -25.77 -12.60
CA GLU A 21 -10.50 -26.36 -13.72
C GLU A 21 -11.96 -25.92 -13.70
N ALA A 22 -12.43 -25.39 -14.84
CA ALA A 22 -13.82 -25.05 -15.10
C ALA A 22 -14.11 -25.18 -16.59
N GLY A 23 -15.18 -25.88 -16.96
CA GLY A 23 -15.61 -25.99 -18.36
C GLY A 23 -14.58 -26.61 -19.33
N GLY A 24 -13.60 -27.37 -18.81
CA GLY A 24 -12.50 -27.95 -19.60
C GLY A 24 -11.29 -27.01 -19.79
N GLU A 25 -11.38 -25.76 -19.35
CA GLU A 25 -10.25 -24.84 -19.25
C GLU A 25 -9.46 -25.10 -17.95
N ARG A 26 -8.14 -24.91 -18.01
CA ARG A 26 -7.23 -25.14 -16.90
C ARG A 26 -6.21 -24.02 -16.77
N GLU A 27 -6.04 -23.52 -15.56
CA GLU A 27 -5.10 -22.43 -15.26
C GLU A 27 -4.27 -22.73 -14.01
N LEU A 28 -2.96 -22.50 -14.10
CA LEU A 28 -2.06 -22.64 -12.96
C LEU A 28 -2.43 -21.65 -11.86
N VAL A 29 -2.59 -22.14 -10.63
CA VAL A 29 -2.77 -21.29 -9.45
C VAL A 29 -1.47 -21.06 -8.74
N TYR A 30 -0.74 -22.12 -8.45
CA TYR A 30 0.52 -22.05 -7.73
C TYR A 30 1.21 -23.41 -7.82
N ALA A 31 2.53 -23.40 -7.86
CA ALA A 31 3.32 -24.61 -7.70
C ALA A 31 4.52 -24.31 -6.80
N ILE A 32 4.96 -25.32 -6.04
CA ILE A 32 6.16 -25.25 -5.22
C ILE A 32 6.95 -26.55 -5.35
N LEU A 33 8.26 -26.41 -5.45
CA LEU A 33 9.22 -27.50 -5.50
C LEU A 33 10.22 -27.31 -4.35
N ALA A 34 10.32 -28.26 -3.43
CA ALA A 34 11.20 -28.17 -2.28
C ALA A 34 11.94 -29.50 -2.01
N PRO A 35 13.20 -29.50 -1.53
CA PRO A 35 13.90 -30.72 -1.17
C PRO A 35 13.19 -31.45 -0.02
N THR A 36 13.15 -32.77 -0.08
CA THR A 36 12.59 -33.63 0.97
C THR A 36 13.43 -34.89 1.17
N LEU A 37 13.37 -35.46 2.38
CA LEU A 37 13.94 -36.76 2.71
C LEU A 37 12.96 -37.92 2.47
N ASP A 38 11.71 -37.61 2.09
CA ASP A 38 10.69 -38.60 1.81
C ASP A 38 11.06 -39.45 0.59
N GLN A 39 10.57 -40.69 0.57
CA GLN A 39 10.75 -41.60 -0.56
C GLN A 39 9.84 -41.20 -1.72
N PRO A 40 10.28 -41.39 -2.99
CA PRO A 40 9.41 -41.16 -4.14
C PRO A 40 8.12 -41.95 -4.02
N CYS A 41 7.00 -41.28 -4.24
CA CYS A 41 5.67 -41.84 -4.00
C CYS A 41 4.78 -41.66 -5.23
N LYS A 42 3.70 -42.44 -5.31
CA LYS A 42 2.72 -42.28 -6.38
C LYS A 42 2.09 -40.89 -6.30
N LYS A 43 1.85 -40.30 -7.46
CA LYS A 43 1.16 -39.01 -7.60
C LYS A 43 -0.22 -39.11 -6.95
N ASN A 44 -0.46 -38.23 -5.99
CA ASN A 44 -1.78 -38.01 -5.43
C ASN A 44 -2.41 -36.83 -6.15
N SER A 45 -3.67 -36.98 -6.55
CA SER A 45 -4.47 -35.89 -7.09
C SER A 45 -5.69 -35.74 -6.19
N THR A 46 -5.90 -34.54 -5.67
CA THR A 46 -7.07 -34.21 -4.86
C THR A 46 -7.84 -33.07 -5.49
N ASP A 47 -9.16 -33.22 -5.52
CA ASP A 47 -10.07 -32.23 -6.07
C ASP A 47 -10.74 -31.50 -4.92
N HIS A 48 -10.63 -30.18 -4.92
CA HIS A 48 -11.22 -29.30 -3.91
C HIS A 48 -12.25 -28.40 -4.60
N PRO A 49 -13.55 -28.57 -4.32
CA PRO A 49 -14.57 -27.67 -4.87
C PRO A 49 -14.41 -26.27 -4.27
N ILE A 50 -14.38 -25.24 -5.14
CA ILE A 50 -14.34 -23.84 -4.71
C ILE A 50 -15.75 -23.26 -4.79
N THR A 51 -16.39 -23.38 -5.96
CA THR A 51 -17.77 -22.98 -6.22
C THR A 51 -18.41 -23.93 -7.25
N ASP A 52 -19.70 -23.77 -7.52
CA ASP A 52 -20.38 -24.56 -8.56
C ASP A 52 -19.69 -24.38 -9.92
N GLY A 53 -19.09 -25.46 -10.42
CA GLY A 53 -18.40 -25.49 -11.71
C GLY A 53 -16.92 -25.06 -11.70
N LEU A 54 -16.36 -24.66 -10.54
CA LEU A 54 -14.94 -24.33 -10.39
C LEU A 54 -14.31 -25.15 -9.25
N ARG A 55 -13.24 -25.88 -9.57
CA ARG A 55 -12.47 -26.65 -8.59
C ARG A 55 -10.98 -26.34 -8.67
N LEU A 56 -10.30 -26.44 -7.52
CA LEU A 56 -8.84 -26.57 -7.47
C LEU A 56 -8.51 -28.06 -7.56
N VAL A 57 -7.69 -28.43 -8.53
CA VAL A 57 -7.08 -29.76 -8.62
C VAL A 57 -5.64 -29.64 -8.15
N VAL A 58 -5.32 -30.34 -7.07
CA VAL A 58 -3.99 -30.36 -6.46
C VAL A 58 -3.28 -31.63 -6.87
N HIS A 59 -2.06 -31.49 -7.35
CA HIS A 59 -1.13 -32.58 -7.62
C HIS A 59 0.01 -32.52 -6.62
N GLU A 60 0.19 -33.60 -5.87
CA GLU A 60 1.26 -33.72 -4.89
C GLU A 60 2.03 -35.01 -5.14
N THR A 61 3.36 -34.91 -5.16
CA THR A 61 4.23 -36.07 -5.37
C THR A 61 5.64 -35.81 -4.86
N VAL A 62 6.30 -36.88 -4.43
CA VAL A 62 7.75 -36.88 -4.19
C VAL A 62 8.43 -37.50 -5.40
N VAL A 63 9.34 -36.76 -6.02
CA VAL A 63 10.06 -37.13 -7.24
C VAL A 63 11.55 -37.35 -6.96
N GLU A 64 12.18 -38.14 -7.84
CA GLU A 64 13.61 -38.41 -7.76
C GLU A 64 14.46 -37.15 -8.00
N PRO A 65 15.70 -37.13 -7.49
CA PRO A 65 16.58 -35.95 -7.54
C PRO A 65 16.81 -35.43 -8.97
N GLU A 66 17.01 -36.33 -9.93
CA GLU A 66 17.22 -35.99 -11.34
C GLU A 66 16.01 -35.27 -11.93
N PHE A 67 14.80 -35.71 -11.58
CA PHE A 67 13.57 -35.13 -12.11
C PHE A 67 13.32 -33.73 -11.54
N GLY A 68 13.48 -33.54 -10.23
CA GLY A 68 13.37 -32.21 -9.61
C GLY A 68 14.41 -31.22 -10.15
N MET A 69 15.64 -31.69 -10.40
CA MET A 69 16.68 -30.87 -11.03
C MET A 69 16.32 -30.47 -12.46
N GLN A 70 15.82 -31.41 -13.27
CA GLN A 70 15.36 -31.11 -14.64
C GLN A 70 14.25 -30.04 -14.65
N MET A 71 13.33 -30.09 -13.69
CA MET A 71 12.29 -29.07 -13.55
C MET A 71 12.86 -27.70 -13.21
N ARG A 72 13.75 -27.64 -12.20
CA ARG A 72 14.42 -26.39 -11.81
C ARG A 72 15.15 -25.78 -13.00
N GLU A 73 15.86 -26.60 -13.77
CA GLU A 73 16.54 -26.13 -14.97
C GLU A 73 15.59 -25.67 -16.08
N ALA A 74 14.46 -26.37 -16.30
CA ALA A 74 13.46 -25.96 -17.28
C ALA A 74 12.85 -24.60 -16.92
N ALA A 75 12.49 -24.41 -15.65
CA ALA A 75 12.00 -23.15 -15.12
C ALA A 75 13.04 -22.02 -15.31
N ASN A 76 14.32 -22.31 -15.02
CA ASN A 76 15.43 -21.39 -15.25
C ASN A 76 15.63 -21.03 -16.74
N ARG A 77 15.31 -21.94 -17.65
CA ARG A 77 15.35 -21.71 -19.11
C ARG A 77 14.12 -20.97 -19.64
N GLY A 78 13.16 -20.61 -18.77
CA GLY A 78 12.04 -19.76 -19.13
C GLY A 78 10.74 -20.50 -19.47
N THR A 79 10.63 -21.81 -19.20
CA THR A 79 9.43 -22.58 -19.52
C THR A 79 9.10 -23.60 -18.42
N LEU A 80 7.83 -23.63 -17.99
CA LEU A 80 7.29 -24.66 -17.11
C LEU A 80 6.56 -25.72 -17.94
N ASP A 81 7.11 -26.93 -18.04
CA ASP A 81 6.55 -28.04 -18.81
C ASP A 81 5.73 -28.98 -17.91
N PHE A 82 4.50 -28.57 -17.59
CA PHE A 82 3.55 -29.37 -16.81
C PHE A 82 3.14 -30.71 -17.47
N PRO A 83 2.97 -30.79 -18.81
CA PRO A 83 2.70 -32.07 -19.49
C PRO A 83 3.79 -33.12 -19.26
N ALA A 84 5.07 -32.74 -19.27
CA ALA A 84 6.17 -33.65 -18.95
C ALA A 84 6.07 -34.22 -17.52
N MET A 85 5.39 -33.50 -16.63
CA MET A 85 5.08 -33.94 -15.26
C MET A 85 3.79 -34.74 -15.15
N GLY A 86 3.12 -35.06 -16.27
CA GLY A 86 1.82 -35.70 -16.28
C GLY A 86 0.72 -34.86 -15.62
N ILE A 87 0.94 -33.55 -15.50
CA ILE A 87 -0.05 -32.59 -15.03
C ILE A 87 -0.75 -32.05 -16.28
N PRO A 88 -2.09 -32.04 -16.31
CA PRO A 88 -2.84 -31.74 -17.52
C PRO A 88 -2.97 -30.23 -17.79
N LEU A 89 -1.90 -29.47 -17.56
CA LEU A 89 -1.75 -28.04 -17.83
C LEU A 89 -0.89 -27.81 -19.08
N PRO A 90 -1.06 -26.71 -19.82
CA PRO A 90 -0.18 -26.38 -20.93
C PRO A 90 1.24 -26.01 -20.46
N ALA A 91 2.23 -26.20 -21.33
CA ALA A 91 3.56 -25.63 -21.11
C ALA A 91 3.44 -24.10 -21.05
N THR A 92 3.96 -23.50 -19.96
CA THR A 92 3.71 -22.09 -19.65
C THR A 92 5.04 -21.32 -19.62
N PRO A 93 5.18 -20.21 -20.37
CA PRO A 93 6.41 -19.41 -20.35
C PRO A 93 6.58 -18.71 -19.00
N VAL A 94 7.81 -18.65 -18.51
CA VAL A 94 8.20 -17.84 -17.36
C VAL A 94 8.53 -16.45 -17.87
N SER A 95 7.75 -15.47 -17.44
CA SER A 95 7.92 -14.08 -17.84
C SER A 95 9.04 -13.38 -17.06
N THR A 96 9.20 -13.69 -15.78
CA THR A 96 10.29 -13.15 -14.95
C THR A 96 10.62 -14.09 -13.79
N ARG A 97 11.85 -13.99 -13.27
CA ARG A 97 12.33 -14.77 -12.13
C ARG A 97 12.82 -13.83 -11.03
N ARG A 98 12.58 -14.20 -9.79
CA ARG A 98 13.09 -13.50 -8.61
C ARG A 98 13.66 -14.52 -7.62
N SER A 99 14.84 -14.23 -7.08
CA SER A 99 15.43 -15.02 -6.01
C SER A 99 15.41 -14.23 -4.71
N THR A 100 14.91 -14.82 -3.62
CA THR A 100 14.81 -14.20 -2.29
C THR A 100 15.24 -15.18 -1.21
N ILE A 101 15.64 -14.67 -0.03
CA ILE A 101 15.74 -15.49 1.18
C ILE A 101 14.58 -15.11 2.09
N GLU A 102 13.78 -16.09 2.51
CA GLU A 102 12.68 -15.85 3.44
C GLU A 102 12.36 -17.07 4.30
N ALA A 103 11.53 -16.86 5.32
CA ALA A 103 10.96 -17.95 6.10
C ALA A 103 9.86 -18.66 5.30
N VAL A 104 10.01 -19.97 5.06
CA VAL A 104 9.14 -20.78 4.18
C VAL A 104 9.15 -22.24 4.65
N LEU A 105 7.99 -22.92 4.57
CA LEU A 105 7.81 -24.33 4.95
C LEU A 105 8.38 -24.69 6.34
N GLY A 106 8.17 -23.80 7.33
CA GLY A 106 8.65 -24.00 8.70
C GLY A 106 10.14 -23.67 8.93
N HIS A 107 10.91 -23.36 7.88
CA HIS A 107 12.30 -22.88 8.01
C HIS A 107 12.35 -21.37 8.25
N GLY A 108 13.24 -20.92 9.15
CA GLY A 108 13.42 -19.50 9.45
C GLY A 108 14.11 -18.69 8.33
N ALA A 109 14.86 -19.36 7.46
CA ALA A 109 15.48 -18.79 6.26
C ALA A 109 15.80 -19.90 5.26
N ALA A 110 15.26 -19.81 4.04
CA ALA A 110 15.62 -20.66 2.90
C ALA A 110 15.70 -19.82 1.62
N SER A 111 16.45 -20.29 0.64
CA SER A 111 16.47 -19.65 -0.68
C SER A 111 15.18 -20.00 -1.43
N LEU A 112 14.54 -19.00 -2.03
CA LEU A 112 13.34 -19.13 -2.82
C LEU A 112 13.57 -18.54 -4.21
N ASP A 113 13.48 -19.36 -5.25
CA ASP A 113 13.48 -18.95 -6.65
C ASP A 113 12.03 -18.92 -7.18
N ALA A 114 11.41 -17.74 -7.21
CA ALA A 114 10.06 -17.53 -7.72
C ALA A 114 10.08 -17.31 -9.25
N HIS A 115 9.36 -18.16 -9.99
CA HIS A 115 9.24 -18.12 -11.45
C HIS A 115 7.84 -17.63 -11.82
N TYR A 116 7.74 -16.35 -12.17
CA TYR A 116 6.49 -15.68 -12.49
C TYR A 116 6.10 -15.97 -13.92
N THR A 117 5.02 -16.73 -14.13
CA THR A 117 4.53 -17.01 -15.47
C THR A 117 3.71 -15.86 -16.05
N LEU A 118 3.13 -15.02 -15.17
CA LEU A 118 2.10 -14.03 -15.53
C LEU A 118 0.91 -14.63 -16.29
N ALA A 119 0.71 -15.96 -16.22
CA ALA A 119 -0.45 -16.61 -16.80
C ALA A 119 -1.72 -15.97 -16.23
N GLY A 120 -2.69 -15.70 -17.11
CA GLY A 120 -3.94 -15.09 -16.69
C GLY A 120 -4.66 -15.98 -15.69
N ILE A 121 -5.03 -15.43 -14.54
CA ILE A 121 -6.05 -16.00 -13.64
C ILE A 121 -7.45 -15.74 -14.20
N GLY A 122 -7.68 -16.04 -15.48
CA GLY A 122 -8.89 -15.78 -16.24
C GLY A 122 -10.10 -16.55 -15.70
N LEU A 123 -9.91 -17.78 -15.26
CA LEU A 123 -10.92 -18.58 -14.58
C LEU A 123 -11.33 -17.95 -13.25
N LEU A 124 -10.39 -17.38 -12.50
CA LEU A 124 -10.73 -16.60 -11.29
C LEU A 124 -11.41 -15.28 -11.61
N ARG A 125 -11.12 -14.65 -12.77
CA ARG A 125 -11.83 -13.44 -13.22
C ARG A 125 -13.29 -13.72 -13.54
N ALA A 126 -13.56 -14.88 -14.13
CA ALA A 126 -14.90 -15.31 -14.51
C ALA A 126 -15.67 -15.97 -13.34
N ALA A 127 -14.98 -16.28 -12.25
CA ALA A 127 -15.57 -16.94 -11.09
C ALA A 127 -16.53 -16.04 -10.31
N PRO A 128 -17.54 -16.61 -9.64
CA PRO A 128 -18.45 -15.85 -8.79
C PRO A 128 -17.73 -15.21 -7.58
N PRO A 129 -18.30 -14.11 -7.02
CA PRO A 129 -17.71 -13.42 -5.87
C PRO A 129 -17.42 -14.35 -4.70
N GLY A 130 -16.21 -14.25 -4.15
CA GLY A 130 -15.75 -15.07 -3.02
C GLY A 130 -14.91 -16.30 -3.40
N ALA A 131 -14.88 -16.68 -4.69
CA ALA A 131 -14.06 -17.81 -5.15
C ALA A 131 -12.56 -17.61 -4.90
N LEU A 132 -12.01 -16.40 -5.12
CA LEU A 132 -10.61 -16.11 -4.81
C LEU A 132 -10.32 -16.24 -3.31
N ARG A 133 -11.21 -15.75 -2.44
CA ARG A 133 -11.03 -15.86 -0.99
C ARG A 133 -11.07 -17.31 -0.52
N ALA A 134 -11.99 -18.11 -1.07
CA ALA A 134 -12.07 -19.54 -0.79
C ALA A 134 -10.79 -20.25 -1.25
N LEU A 135 -10.29 -19.90 -2.43
CA LEU A 135 -9.02 -20.42 -2.95
C LEU A 135 -7.83 -20.04 -2.05
N LEU A 136 -7.68 -18.77 -1.66
CA LEU A 136 -6.56 -18.32 -0.84
C LEU A 136 -6.54 -19.02 0.53
N ARG A 137 -7.70 -19.19 1.16
CA ARG A 137 -7.81 -19.96 2.41
C ARG A 137 -7.44 -21.42 2.22
N LEU A 138 -7.92 -22.03 1.13
CA LEU A 138 -7.57 -23.40 0.81
C LEU A 138 -6.06 -23.56 0.60
N LEU A 139 -5.39 -22.63 -0.09
CA LEU A 139 -3.93 -22.64 -0.24
C LEU A 139 -3.20 -22.44 1.10
N GLU A 140 -3.70 -21.56 1.96
CA GLU A 140 -3.17 -21.36 3.32
C GLU A 140 -3.29 -22.62 4.18
N ASP A 141 -4.44 -23.29 4.12
CA ASP A 141 -4.72 -24.51 4.88
C ASP A 141 -3.87 -25.71 4.37
N GLU A 142 -3.70 -25.84 3.05
CA GLU A 142 -2.93 -26.92 2.43
C GLU A 142 -1.40 -26.75 2.60
N LEU A 143 -0.88 -25.52 2.48
CA LEU A 143 0.57 -25.26 2.44
C LEU A 143 1.14 -24.61 3.70
N GLY A 144 0.28 -24.08 4.59
CA GLY A 144 0.73 -23.30 5.74
C GLY A 144 1.46 -21.99 5.37
N LEU A 145 1.23 -21.48 4.16
CA LEU A 145 1.88 -20.30 3.60
C LEU A 145 0.89 -19.12 3.49
N PRO A 146 1.26 -17.87 3.84
CA PRO A 146 0.31 -16.74 3.98
C PRO A 146 -0.11 -16.11 2.64
N PHE A 147 -0.93 -16.81 1.87
CA PHE A 147 -1.42 -16.38 0.54
C PHE A 147 -2.40 -15.20 0.58
N ALA A 148 -3.16 -15.00 1.66
CA ALA A 148 -4.03 -13.84 1.84
C ALA A 148 -3.25 -12.54 2.17
N GLY A 149 -1.94 -12.65 2.42
CA GLY A 149 -1.05 -11.55 2.76
C GLY A 149 0.08 -11.37 1.75
N ARG A 150 1.31 -11.70 2.17
CA ARG A 150 2.53 -11.40 1.42
C ARG A 150 2.67 -12.20 0.11
N LEU A 151 2.09 -13.40 0.03
CA LEU A 151 2.24 -14.31 -1.11
C LEU A 151 1.12 -14.19 -2.14
N ILE A 152 0.20 -13.23 -2.02
CA ILE A 152 -0.87 -13.04 -3.01
C ILE A 152 -0.34 -12.76 -4.42
N GLY A 153 0.83 -12.12 -4.53
CA GLY A 153 1.51 -11.87 -5.80
C GLY A 153 2.19 -13.10 -6.39
N HIS A 154 2.15 -14.25 -5.71
CA HIS A 154 2.73 -15.51 -6.17
C HIS A 154 1.73 -16.39 -6.91
N LEU A 155 0.47 -15.97 -7.02
CA LEU A 155 -0.51 -16.68 -7.84
C LEU A 155 -0.08 -16.71 -9.31
N GLY A 156 -0.13 -17.90 -9.90
CA GLY A 156 0.35 -18.22 -11.24
C GLY A 156 1.83 -18.60 -11.30
N ASN A 157 2.53 -18.74 -10.17
CA ASN A 157 3.98 -18.97 -10.17
C ASN A 157 4.38 -20.40 -9.82
N LEU A 158 5.64 -20.72 -10.13
CA LEU A 158 6.38 -21.84 -9.54
C LEU A 158 7.47 -21.29 -8.61
N ASP A 159 7.41 -21.65 -7.34
CA ASP A 159 8.44 -21.35 -6.36
C ASP A 159 9.36 -22.56 -6.15
N VAL A 160 10.68 -22.37 -6.22
CA VAL A 160 11.66 -23.44 -5.96
C VAL A 160 12.44 -23.10 -4.69
N VAL A 161 12.35 -23.96 -3.68
CA VAL A 161 12.98 -23.77 -2.37
C VAL A 161 14.32 -24.52 -2.31
N ASP A 162 15.30 -23.97 -1.61
CA ASP A 162 16.59 -24.63 -1.35
C ASP A 162 16.92 -24.57 0.15
N PHE A 163 17.04 -25.75 0.78
CA PHE A 163 17.29 -25.96 2.21
C PHE A 163 18.74 -26.41 2.46
N ASP A 164 19.73 -25.63 2.04
CA ASP A 164 21.13 -26.05 2.19
C ASP A 164 21.62 -25.83 3.65
N GLU A 165 21.89 -26.93 4.37
CA GLU A 165 22.36 -26.97 5.76
C GLU A 165 23.90 -26.90 5.87
N ASN A 166 24.53 -25.75 5.55
CA ASN A 166 25.83 -25.31 6.14
C ASN A 166 26.45 -24.08 5.42
N PRO A 167 26.80 -23.02 6.16
CA PRO A 167 28.03 -22.30 5.87
C PRO A 167 28.89 -22.19 7.14
N PRO A 168 29.87 -23.09 7.36
CA PRO A 168 30.82 -22.96 8.45
C PRO A 168 31.93 -22.00 7.99
N ASP A 169 32.07 -20.90 8.72
CA ASP A 169 33.04 -19.82 8.50
C ASP A 169 32.95 -19.08 7.16
N SER A 170 32.20 -17.97 7.15
CA SER A 170 32.34 -16.95 6.11
C SER A 170 33.82 -16.54 5.98
N PRO A 171 34.49 -16.75 4.83
CA PRO A 171 35.88 -16.39 4.59
C PRO A 171 36.09 -14.88 4.44
N VAL A 172 35.01 -14.13 4.18
CA VAL A 172 35.04 -12.71 3.83
C VAL A 172 33.88 -11.96 4.47
N SER A 173 34.17 -10.93 5.27
CA SER A 173 33.20 -9.93 5.70
C SER A 173 33.00 -8.90 4.59
N VAL A 174 31.75 -8.63 4.22
CA VAL A 174 31.41 -7.63 3.20
C VAL A 174 30.67 -6.46 3.84
N THR A 175 31.16 -5.24 3.67
CA THR A 175 30.55 -4.02 4.22
C THR A 175 30.52 -2.91 3.18
N THR A 176 29.50 -2.06 3.22
CA THR A 176 29.45 -0.86 2.37
C THR A 176 30.01 0.34 3.10
N LEU A 177 30.77 1.16 2.38
CA LEU A 177 31.36 2.40 2.90
C LEU A 177 31.06 3.55 1.94
N SER A 178 30.92 4.75 2.50
CA SER A 178 30.84 5.98 1.72
C SER A 178 32.26 6.57 1.58
N GLY A 179 32.84 6.47 0.39
CA GLY A 179 34.17 7.01 0.07
C GLY A 179 34.13 8.43 -0.52
N ARG A 180 35.30 9.03 -0.76
CA ARG A 180 35.44 10.37 -1.37
C ARG A 180 34.96 10.45 -2.83
N SER A 181 34.78 9.31 -3.49
CA SER A 181 34.42 9.18 -4.92
C SER A 181 33.09 8.46 -5.16
N GLY A 182 32.34 8.09 -4.12
CA GLY A 182 31.08 7.36 -4.24
C GLY A 182 30.91 6.24 -3.22
N LEU A 183 29.89 5.41 -3.43
CA LEU A 183 29.61 4.23 -2.61
C LEU A 183 30.53 3.07 -3.01
N VAL A 184 31.11 2.39 -2.04
CA VAL A 184 32.00 1.23 -2.29
C VAL A 184 31.56 0.02 -1.47
N VAL A 185 31.82 -1.17 -1.99
CA VAL A 185 31.73 -2.44 -1.27
C VAL A 185 33.15 -2.87 -0.88
N GLU A 186 33.39 -3.01 0.41
CA GLU A 186 34.65 -3.49 0.98
C GLU A 186 34.53 -4.98 1.32
N PHE A 187 35.44 -5.78 0.79
CA PHE A 187 35.64 -7.19 1.08
C PHE A 187 36.81 -7.35 2.05
N ARG A 188 36.55 -7.78 3.30
CA ARG A 188 37.56 -8.06 4.33
C ARG A 188 37.74 -9.55 4.53
N ARG A 189 38.90 -10.08 4.16
CA ARG A 189 39.19 -11.52 4.29
C ARG A 189 39.61 -11.86 5.72
N LYS A 190 39.09 -12.97 6.25
CA LYS A 190 39.56 -13.53 7.54
C LYS A 190 40.97 -14.09 7.38
N GLN A 191 41.74 -14.08 8.47
CA GLN A 191 43.18 -14.34 8.48
C GLN A 191 43.55 -15.71 7.86
N ASP A 192 42.74 -16.74 8.08
CA ASP A 192 42.95 -18.10 7.56
C ASP A 192 42.72 -18.22 6.03
N TRP A 193 42.27 -17.14 5.38
CA TRP A 193 41.83 -17.13 4.00
C TRP A 193 42.56 -16.10 3.12
N VAL A 194 43.47 -15.31 3.69
CA VAL A 194 44.23 -14.25 2.97
C VAL A 194 45.19 -14.86 1.93
N ASP A 195 45.69 -16.06 2.19
CA ASP A 195 46.65 -16.76 1.32
C ASP A 195 46.00 -17.51 0.15
N GLN A 196 44.67 -17.43 0.03
CA GLN A 196 43.91 -18.08 -1.04
C GLN A 196 43.35 -17.03 -2.01
N ALA A 197 43.60 -17.23 -3.31
CA ALA A 197 42.95 -16.44 -4.34
C ALA A 197 41.46 -16.80 -4.42
N MET A 198 40.61 -15.79 -4.51
CA MET A 198 39.16 -15.93 -4.60
C MET A 198 38.60 -15.00 -5.67
N LEU A 199 37.37 -15.27 -6.07
CA LEU A 199 36.62 -14.41 -6.97
C LEU A 199 35.29 -14.06 -6.31
N ALA A 200 34.99 -12.77 -6.22
CA ALA A 200 33.73 -12.28 -5.73
C ALA A 200 32.86 -11.87 -6.92
N HIS A 201 31.69 -12.47 -7.04
CA HIS A 201 30.64 -11.99 -7.92
C HIS A 201 29.78 -11.02 -7.13
N LEU A 202 29.88 -9.75 -7.48
CA LEU A 202 29.18 -8.65 -6.83
C LEU A 202 28.11 -8.13 -7.77
N ARG A 203 26.86 -8.32 -7.37
CA ARG A 203 25.71 -7.79 -8.06
C ARG A 203 25.08 -6.70 -7.22
N THR A 204 24.98 -5.50 -7.75
CA THR A 204 24.31 -4.38 -7.07
C THR A 204 22.98 -4.09 -7.71
N THR A 205 21.99 -3.75 -6.89
CA THR A 205 20.61 -3.61 -7.35
C THR A 205 19.94 -2.34 -6.82
N SER A 206 19.01 -1.82 -7.61
CA SER A 206 18.12 -0.73 -7.23
C SER A 206 16.75 -0.88 -7.88
N GLY A 207 15.67 -0.76 -7.10
CA GLY A 207 14.31 -0.96 -7.62
C GLY A 207 14.07 -2.33 -8.28
N GLY A 208 14.88 -3.34 -7.95
CA GLY A 208 14.86 -4.66 -8.59
C GLY A 208 15.71 -4.78 -9.88
N GLU A 209 16.30 -3.69 -10.38
CA GLU A 209 17.25 -3.72 -11.50
C GLU A 209 18.68 -3.95 -11.03
N VAL A 210 19.51 -4.55 -11.88
CA VAL A 210 20.95 -4.72 -11.65
C VAL A 210 21.67 -3.50 -12.16
N LEU A 211 22.31 -2.75 -11.27
CA LEU A 211 23.06 -1.57 -11.63
C LEU A 211 24.51 -1.90 -11.98
N SER A 212 25.08 -2.90 -11.31
CA SER A 212 26.38 -3.47 -11.67
C SER A 212 26.39 -4.96 -11.40
N ASP A 213 27.14 -5.68 -12.21
CA ASP A 213 27.30 -7.13 -12.16
C ASP A 213 28.77 -7.43 -12.46
N ASP A 214 29.57 -7.43 -11.40
CA ASP A 214 31.02 -7.39 -11.48
C ASP A 214 31.63 -8.68 -10.93
N LEU A 215 32.65 -9.19 -11.62
CA LEU A 215 33.56 -10.18 -11.08
C LEU A 215 34.78 -9.46 -10.51
N VAL A 216 34.84 -9.38 -9.19
CA VAL A 216 35.88 -8.71 -8.42
C VAL A 216 36.94 -9.73 -8.00
N PRO A 217 38.16 -9.67 -8.55
CA PRO A 217 39.25 -10.55 -8.12
C PRO A 217 39.66 -10.22 -6.68
N LEU A 218 39.83 -11.25 -5.86
CA LEU A 218 40.40 -11.15 -4.52
C LEU A 218 41.78 -11.85 -4.52
N PRO A 219 42.85 -11.13 -4.92
CA PRO A 219 44.20 -11.71 -5.08
C PRO A 219 44.82 -12.10 -3.74
N VAL A 220 45.80 -13.02 -3.73
CA VAL A 220 46.52 -13.46 -2.52
C VAL A 220 47.19 -12.27 -1.80
N GLY A 221 47.13 -12.22 -0.46
CA GLY A 221 47.85 -11.23 0.36
C GLY A 221 47.07 -9.96 0.74
N ASP A 222 46.10 -9.54 -0.07
CA ASP A 222 45.28 -8.35 0.21
C ASP A 222 44.14 -8.61 1.21
N GLY A 223 44.37 -8.36 2.50
CA GLY A 223 43.34 -8.55 3.54
C GLY A 223 42.06 -7.72 3.32
N ARG A 224 42.12 -6.69 2.48
CA ARG A 224 41.00 -5.79 2.15
C ARG A 224 41.02 -5.45 0.66
N VAL A 225 39.86 -5.57 0.01
CA VAL A 225 39.65 -5.18 -1.38
C VAL A 225 38.42 -4.30 -1.43
N GLU A 226 38.52 -3.12 -2.04
CA GLU A 226 37.40 -2.20 -2.23
C GLU A 226 37.00 -2.20 -3.70
N HIS A 227 35.69 -2.21 -3.95
CA HIS A 227 35.13 -2.11 -5.30
C HIS A 227 34.09 -1.00 -5.34
N ALA A 228 34.23 -0.08 -6.30
CA ALA A 228 33.28 1.01 -6.48
C ALA A 228 31.96 0.48 -7.04
N ILE A 229 30.85 0.94 -6.46
CA ILE A 229 29.51 0.55 -6.91
C ILE A 229 28.69 1.78 -7.30
N PRO A 230 27.66 1.61 -8.16
CA PRO A 230 26.79 2.69 -8.57
C PRO A 230 26.18 3.44 -7.38
N PRO A 231 26.15 4.79 -7.38
CA PRO A 231 25.57 5.56 -6.28
C PRO A 231 24.10 5.28 -5.99
N ALA A 232 23.37 4.74 -6.97
CA ALA A 232 21.94 4.42 -6.88
C ALA A 232 21.64 3.04 -6.25
N THR A 233 22.65 2.29 -5.83
CA THR A 233 22.48 0.95 -5.24
C THR A 233 21.66 0.99 -3.94
N VAL A 234 20.56 0.25 -3.89
CA VAL A 234 19.71 0.05 -2.69
C VAL A 234 19.75 -1.39 -2.16
N GLY A 235 20.50 -2.28 -2.82
CA GLY A 235 20.76 -3.63 -2.36
C GLY A 235 21.98 -4.21 -3.06
N PHE A 236 22.63 -5.18 -2.44
CA PHE A 236 23.71 -5.92 -3.09
C PHE A 236 23.65 -7.39 -2.73
N GLU A 237 24.17 -8.19 -3.64
CA GLU A 237 24.34 -9.63 -3.53
C GLU A 237 25.80 -9.94 -3.83
N VAL A 238 26.44 -10.70 -2.94
CA VAL A 238 27.81 -11.15 -3.09
C VAL A 238 27.85 -12.66 -3.02
N THR A 239 28.47 -13.27 -4.02
CA THR A 239 28.84 -14.68 -4.01
C THR A 239 30.35 -14.82 -4.12
N ILE A 240 30.99 -15.58 -3.22
CA ILE A 240 32.44 -15.82 -3.25
C ILE A 240 32.71 -17.24 -3.72
N PHE A 241 33.64 -17.36 -4.67
CA PHE A 241 34.13 -18.60 -5.25
C PHE A 241 35.64 -18.78 -5.00
N GLY A 242 36.14 -20.00 -5.16
CA GLY A 242 37.59 -20.21 -5.33
C GLY A 242 38.09 -19.63 -6.66
N ALA A 243 39.39 -19.35 -6.78
CA ALA A 243 39.99 -18.70 -7.95
C ALA A 243 39.69 -19.34 -9.32
N SER A 244 39.35 -20.63 -9.35
CA SER A 244 38.99 -21.35 -10.58
C SER A 244 37.49 -21.39 -10.89
N GLY A 245 36.64 -20.66 -10.14
CA GLY A 245 35.19 -20.68 -10.30
C GLY A 245 34.51 -21.94 -9.73
N GLY A 246 35.17 -22.63 -8.80
CA GLY A 246 34.66 -23.84 -8.13
C GLY A 246 33.49 -23.56 -7.15
N PRO A 247 33.11 -24.53 -6.30
CA PRO A 247 31.89 -24.45 -5.48
C PRO A 247 31.85 -23.19 -4.60
N ARG A 248 30.63 -22.66 -4.42
CA ARG A 248 30.33 -21.45 -3.66
C ARG A 248 30.87 -21.57 -2.22
N ARG A 249 31.73 -20.64 -1.83
CA ARG A 249 32.35 -20.57 -0.50
C ARG A 249 31.64 -19.60 0.44
N HIS A 250 30.97 -18.58 -0.09
CA HIS A 250 30.22 -17.61 0.70
C HIS A 250 29.11 -16.99 -0.11
N TYR A 251 28.04 -16.61 0.58
CA TYR A 251 26.95 -15.83 0.03
C TYR A 251 26.50 -14.77 1.05
N LYS A 252 26.29 -13.54 0.59
CA LYS A 252 25.72 -12.47 1.38
C LYS A 252 24.88 -11.56 0.51
N ALA A 253 23.60 -11.47 0.83
CA ALA A 253 22.71 -10.44 0.30
C ALA A 253 22.36 -9.46 1.42
N ALA A 254 22.36 -8.18 1.11
CA ALA A 254 21.93 -7.14 2.03
C ALA A 254 21.22 -6.02 1.27
N SER A 255 20.06 -5.61 1.78
CA SER A 255 19.40 -4.39 1.33
C SER A 255 20.05 -3.20 2.02
N LEU A 256 20.39 -2.18 1.25
CA LEU A 256 20.78 -0.88 1.77
C LEU A 256 19.51 -0.09 2.07
N LEU A 257 19.58 0.78 3.08
CA LEU A 257 18.46 1.65 3.45
C LEU A 257 18.22 2.65 2.32
N GLY A 258 17.29 2.32 1.41
CA GLY A 258 17.00 3.10 0.21
C GLY A 258 16.27 4.42 0.48
N ALA A 259 15.48 4.47 1.56
CA ALA A 259 14.92 5.70 2.10
C ALA A 259 14.67 5.54 3.61
N MET A 260 14.99 6.58 4.39
CA MET A 260 14.47 6.74 5.74
C MET A 260 13.28 7.69 5.68
N ASN A 261 12.07 7.15 5.79
CA ASN A 261 10.89 7.97 6.05
C ASN A 261 10.85 8.34 7.52
N LEU A 262 11.55 9.42 7.88
CA LEU A 262 11.48 10.02 9.19
C LEU A 262 10.19 10.85 9.27
N ASN A 263 9.12 10.24 9.74
CA ASN A 263 7.91 10.95 10.16
C ASN A 263 8.18 11.60 11.53
N MET A 264 8.91 12.71 11.53
CA MET A 264 9.06 13.51 12.74
C MET A 264 7.77 14.32 12.94
N ASN A 265 6.98 13.90 13.92
CA ASN A 265 5.91 14.73 14.47
C ASN A 265 6.57 15.68 15.47
N LEU A 266 6.94 16.89 15.05
CA LEU A 266 7.29 17.92 16.03
C LEU A 266 5.97 18.31 16.72
N GLN A 267 5.80 17.91 17.99
CA GLN A 267 4.67 18.36 18.79
C GLN A 267 4.72 19.87 18.88
N GLY A 268 3.73 20.50 18.25
CA GLY A 268 3.47 21.92 18.35
C GLY A 268 2.62 22.21 19.58
N ARG A 269 1.94 23.36 19.53
CA ARG A 269 1.11 23.83 20.63
C ARG A 269 -0.08 22.88 20.87
N THR A 270 -0.29 22.53 22.13
CA THR A 270 -1.57 21.93 22.57
C THR A 270 -2.52 23.04 22.98
N VAL A 271 -3.71 23.04 22.39
CA VAL A 271 -4.78 24.00 22.63
C VAL A 271 -5.99 23.24 23.17
N ARG A 272 -6.58 23.77 24.24
CA ARG A 272 -7.84 23.28 24.80
C ARG A 272 -9.01 24.07 24.21
N LEU A 273 -9.94 23.36 23.62
CA LEU A 273 -11.17 23.87 23.02
C LEU A 273 -12.30 23.84 24.05
N ASP A 274 -13.05 24.92 24.16
CA ASP A 274 -14.21 25.08 25.07
C ASP A 274 -15.51 25.40 24.30
N ASP A 275 -15.64 24.84 23.09
CA ASP A 275 -16.80 24.98 22.24
C ASP A 275 -17.99 24.09 22.67
N PRO A 276 -19.20 24.28 22.10
CA PRO A 276 -20.39 23.53 22.50
C PRO A 276 -20.24 22.00 22.39
N LEU A 277 -19.53 21.49 21.38
CA LEU A 277 -19.30 20.04 21.25
C LEU A 277 -18.36 19.54 22.35
N ALA A 278 -17.25 20.24 22.60
CA ALA A 278 -16.32 19.90 23.67
C ALA A 278 -17.02 19.85 25.05
N LYS A 279 -17.92 20.80 25.33
CA LYS A 279 -18.74 20.84 26.56
C LYS A 279 -19.68 19.65 26.67
N ARG A 280 -20.41 19.33 25.60
CA ARG A 280 -21.31 18.17 25.56
C ARG A 280 -20.57 16.84 25.77
N MET A 281 -19.33 16.75 25.32
CA MET A 281 -18.50 15.54 25.43
C MET A 281 -17.89 15.29 26.82
N GLN A 282 -17.97 16.22 27.77
CA GLN A 282 -17.40 16.05 29.12
C GLN A 282 -18.00 14.84 29.87
N GLY A 283 -19.21 14.39 29.53
CA GLY A 283 -19.86 13.21 30.08
C GLY A 283 -19.55 11.88 29.37
N ALA A 284 -18.83 11.88 28.24
CA ALA A 284 -18.64 10.72 27.36
C ALA A 284 -17.42 9.83 27.68
N GLY A 285 -16.80 10.03 28.86
CA GLY A 285 -15.59 9.33 29.31
C GLY A 285 -14.30 10.13 29.08
N LYS A 286 -13.29 9.94 29.95
CA LYS A 286 -12.08 10.77 30.00
C LYS A 286 -11.29 10.83 28.68
N ALA A 287 -11.16 9.71 27.98
CA ALA A 287 -10.41 9.65 26.72
C ALA A 287 -11.12 10.43 25.60
N THR A 288 -12.39 10.15 25.37
CA THR A 288 -13.21 10.79 24.34
C THR A 288 -13.41 12.29 24.61
N ALA A 289 -13.61 12.67 25.88
CA ALA A 289 -13.67 14.08 26.28
C ALA A 289 -12.35 14.80 26.02
N GLY A 290 -11.21 14.16 26.29
CA GLY A 290 -9.88 14.67 25.96
C GLY A 290 -9.71 14.89 24.47
N GLU A 291 -9.99 13.89 23.63
CA GLU A 291 -9.83 14.02 22.17
C GLU A 291 -10.75 15.08 21.52
N ALA A 292 -11.93 15.30 22.09
CA ALA A 292 -12.89 16.29 21.61
C ALA A 292 -12.54 17.72 22.06
N SER A 293 -11.83 17.88 23.18
CA SER A 293 -11.50 19.18 23.79
C SER A 293 -10.02 19.55 23.71
N GLU A 294 -9.14 18.67 23.24
CA GLU A 294 -7.71 18.95 23.11
C GLU A 294 -7.23 18.72 21.67
N ARG A 295 -6.58 19.75 21.12
CA ARG A 295 -5.86 19.68 19.85
C ARG A 295 -4.38 19.88 20.12
N THR A 296 -3.56 18.95 19.65
CA THR A 296 -2.10 19.16 19.56
C THR A 296 -1.75 19.35 18.09
N GLU A 297 -1.20 20.51 17.77
CA GLU A 297 -0.65 20.78 16.43
C GLU A 297 0.56 19.90 16.18
N PHE A 298 0.71 19.41 14.95
CA PHE A 298 1.91 18.69 14.55
C PHE A 298 2.50 19.33 13.29
N HIS A 299 3.77 19.67 13.34
CA HIS A 299 4.53 19.94 12.13
C HIS A 299 5.12 18.62 11.64
N ARG A 300 4.54 18.07 10.57
CA ARG A 300 5.09 16.93 9.86
C ARG A 300 5.99 17.44 8.75
N SER A 301 7.30 17.30 8.94
CA SER A 301 8.26 17.47 7.85
C SER A 301 8.51 16.10 7.23
N ARG A 302 8.04 15.90 5.98
CA ARG A 302 8.38 14.71 5.20
C ARG A 302 9.65 15.03 4.43
N SER A 303 10.77 14.48 4.87
CA SER A 303 11.99 14.45 4.06
C SER A 303 11.97 13.16 3.25
N THR A 304 11.78 13.27 1.94
CA THR A 304 11.89 12.14 1.02
C THR A 304 13.14 12.38 0.19
N MET A 305 14.19 11.58 0.43
CA MET A 305 15.25 11.41 -0.55
C MET A 305 14.80 10.25 -1.43
N ASP A 306 14.38 10.56 -2.65
CA ASP A 306 13.89 9.58 -3.61
C ASP A 306 14.90 9.43 -4.74
N THR A 307 15.32 8.19 -5.00
CA THR A 307 16.03 7.78 -6.21
C THR A 307 15.41 6.47 -6.71
N ILE A 308 14.47 6.59 -7.66
CA ILE A 308 14.15 5.67 -8.78
C ILE A 308 12.86 4.79 -8.73
N ASP A 309 12.19 4.87 -9.91
CA ASP A 309 11.21 4.10 -10.71
C ASP A 309 9.91 3.43 -10.18
N ARG A 310 8.80 3.72 -10.88
CA ARG A 310 7.38 3.59 -10.50
C ARG A 310 6.65 2.36 -11.09
N ARG A 311 7.33 1.37 -11.68
CA ARG A 311 6.67 0.28 -12.46
C ARG A 311 6.27 -0.96 -11.64
N ILE A 312 7.07 -1.38 -10.66
CA ILE A 312 6.76 -2.53 -9.79
C ILE A 312 5.68 -2.16 -8.77
N ASP A 313 5.73 -0.92 -8.25
CA ASP A 313 4.68 -0.37 -7.40
C ASP A 313 3.33 -0.37 -8.12
N ARG A 314 3.31 -0.08 -9.44
CA ARG A 314 2.09 -0.11 -10.24
C ARG A 314 1.47 -1.51 -10.33
N HIS A 315 2.26 -2.58 -10.44
CA HIS A 315 1.72 -3.95 -10.51
C HIS A 315 1.24 -4.45 -9.14
N ALA A 316 2.01 -4.25 -8.08
CA ALA A 316 1.60 -4.59 -6.71
C ALA A 316 0.36 -3.79 -6.27
N SER A 317 0.28 -2.52 -6.68
CA SER A 317 -0.90 -1.68 -6.46
C SER A 317 -2.10 -2.14 -7.29
N ALA A 318 -1.91 -2.61 -8.53
CA ALA A 318 -3.00 -3.17 -9.33
C ALA A 318 -3.60 -4.45 -8.72
N MET A 319 -2.78 -5.34 -8.15
CA MET A 319 -3.26 -6.55 -7.48
C MET A 319 -3.91 -6.25 -6.12
N ARG A 320 -3.39 -5.28 -5.35
CA ARG A 320 -4.05 -4.80 -4.13
C ARG A 320 -5.36 -4.07 -4.43
N ALA A 321 -5.40 -3.28 -5.50
CA ALA A 321 -6.62 -2.63 -5.97
C ALA A 321 -7.68 -3.65 -6.40
N ARG A 322 -7.26 -4.78 -6.98
CA ARG A 322 -8.14 -5.89 -7.32
C ARG A 322 -8.65 -6.65 -6.09
N LEU A 323 -7.80 -6.86 -5.09
CA LEU A 323 -8.22 -7.39 -3.78
C LEU A 323 -9.22 -6.43 -3.09
N ALA A 324 -8.99 -5.12 -3.21
CA ALA A 324 -9.89 -4.09 -2.73
C ALA A 324 -11.22 -4.01 -3.52
N ALA A 325 -11.25 -4.47 -4.77
CA ALA A 325 -12.49 -4.59 -5.55
C ALA A 325 -13.33 -5.81 -5.15
N GLU A 326 -12.70 -6.91 -4.74
CA GLU A 326 -13.38 -8.15 -4.32
C GLU A 326 -13.73 -8.20 -2.82
N ALA A 327 -13.08 -7.34 -2.04
CA ALA A 327 -13.42 -7.04 -0.66
C ALA A 327 -13.23 -5.54 -0.47
N PRO A 328 -14.21 -4.69 -0.86
CA PRO A 328 -14.11 -3.28 -0.56
C PRO A 328 -13.83 -3.18 0.93
N GLU A 329 -12.69 -2.56 1.29
CA GLU A 329 -12.73 -1.76 2.50
C GLU A 329 -13.98 -0.91 2.31
N CYS A 330 -15.02 -1.22 3.07
CA CYS A 330 -16.21 -0.41 3.07
C CYS A 330 -15.72 0.97 3.51
N ARG A 331 -15.43 1.83 2.54
CA ARG A 331 -15.05 3.22 2.76
C ARG A 331 -16.26 4.00 3.25
N ASP A 332 -17.44 3.40 3.09
CA ASP A 332 -18.68 3.91 3.62
C ASP A 332 -18.67 3.82 5.14
N ARG A 333 -19.30 4.81 5.76
CA ARG A 333 -19.47 4.90 7.20
C ARG A 333 -20.88 5.33 7.51
N PHE A 334 -21.51 4.59 8.43
CA PHE A 334 -22.80 4.94 8.99
C PHE A 334 -22.62 5.27 10.48
N PHE A 335 -23.14 6.42 10.87
CA PHE A 335 -23.09 6.93 12.23
C PHE A 335 -24.53 7.13 12.71
N GLU A 336 -24.91 6.38 13.74
CA GLU A 336 -26.24 6.49 14.34
C GLU A 336 -26.49 7.88 14.97
N ARG A 337 -27.74 8.19 15.31
CA ARG A 337 -28.07 9.44 16.00
C ARG A 337 -27.73 9.38 17.49
N THR A 338 -26.45 9.50 17.82
CA THR A 338 -25.94 9.57 19.19
C THR A 338 -24.84 10.61 19.32
N LEU A 339 -24.60 11.12 20.53
CA LEU A 339 -23.50 12.05 20.79
C LEU A 339 -22.12 11.42 20.50
N ALA A 340 -21.95 10.13 20.79
CA ALA A 340 -20.72 9.40 20.46
C ALA A 340 -20.51 9.30 18.95
N SER A 341 -21.59 9.11 18.19
CA SER A 341 -21.58 9.07 16.74
C SER A 341 -21.38 10.45 16.09
N GLU A 342 -21.90 11.54 16.69
CA GLU A 342 -21.58 12.93 16.30
C GLU A 342 -20.07 13.15 16.38
N TRP A 343 -19.44 12.79 17.50
CA TRP A 343 -17.99 12.84 17.62
C TRP A 343 -17.29 11.88 16.66
N GLY A 344 -17.77 10.64 16.54
CA GLY A 344 -17.20 9.63 15.66
C GLY A 344 -17.13 10.07 14.20
N ALA A 345 -18.17 10.75 13.71
CA ALA A 345 -18.20 11.31 12.36
C ALA A 345 -17.16 12.42 12.19
N VAL A 346 -17.07 13.35 13.15
CA VAL A 346 -16.05 14.42 13.15
C VAL A 346 -14.64 13.84 13.20
N ALA A 347 -14.39 12.88 14.09
CA ALA A 347 -13.10 12.21 14.24
C ALA A 347 -12.72 11.45 12.96
N HIS A 348 -13.68 10.83 12.29
CA HIS A 348 -13.45 10.12 11.04
C HIS A 348 -13.06 11.09 9.91
N ILE A 349 -13.83 12.15 9.67
CA ILE A 349 -13.49 13.16 8.66
C ILE A 349 -12.14 13.81 8.97
N ARG A 350 -11.87 14.11 10.24
CA ARG A 350 -10.56 14.61 10.68
C ARG A 350 -9.44 13.64 10.33
N SER A 351 -9.63 12.35 10.56
CA SER A 351 -8.60 11.34 10.26
C SER A 351 -8.22 11.29 8.78
N LEU A 352 -9.19 11.51 7.87
CA LEU A 352 -8.95 11.58 6.42
C LEU A 352 -8.18 12.85 6.01
N LEU A 353 -8.49 13.98 6.64
CA LEU A 353 -7.84 15.27 6.38
C LEU A 353 -6.44 15.37 7.00
N ASP A 354 -6.24 14.75 8.17
CA ASP A 354 -4.95 14.70 8.89
C ASP A 354 -4.04 13.53 8.42
N ASP A 355 -4.54 12.65 7.56
CA ASP A 355 -3.74 11.58 6.92
C ASP A 355 -2.56 12.20 6.18
N ALA A 356 -1.35 11.65 6.34
CA ALA A 356 -0.12 12.21 5.76
C ALA A 356 -0.09 12.20 4.22
N GLU A 357 -0.83 11.28 3.60
CA GLU A 357 -0.92 11.16 2.16
C GLU A 357 -1.84 12.22 1.54
N THR A 358 -2.79 12.80 2.28
CA THR A 358 -3.72 13.80 1.74
C THR A 358 -3.03 15.14 1.49
N GLU A 359 -2.78 15.52 0.25
CA GLU A 359 -2.12 16.80 -0.09
C GLU A 359 -3.09 17.96 -0.10
N SER A 360 -4.26 17.74 -0.71
CA SER A 360 -5.33 18.71 -0.76
C SER A 360 -6.71 18.07 -0.61
N ALA A 361 -7.67 18.88 -0.18
CA ALA A 361 -9.05 18.47 -0.01
C ALA A 361 -10.02 19.59 -0.37
N ILE A 362 -11.19 19.20 -0.89
CA ILE A 362 -12.32 20.11 -1.14
C ILE A 362 -13.54 19.57 -0.38
N LEU A 363 -14.08 20.37 0.53
CA LEU A 363 -15.31 20.07 1.26
C LEU A 363 -16.44 20.93 0.71
N VAL A 364 -17.47 20.30 0.17
CA VAL A 364 -18.67 20.95 -0.34
C VAL A 364 -19.82 20.69 0.63
N ASP A 365 -20.36 21.74 1.24
CA ASP A 365 -21.51 21.66 2.14
C ASP A 365 -22.31 22.97 2.11
N PRO A 366 -23.56 22.97 1.61
CA PRO A 366 -24.35 24.19 1.41
C PRO A 366 -24.76 24.86 2.72
N PHE A 367 -24.63 24.16 3.85
CA PHE A 367 -24.95 24.69 5.19
C PHE A 367 -23.72 24.75 6.10
N PHE A 368 -22.50 24.82 5.56
CA PHE A 368 -21.30 24.94 6.37
C PHE A 368 -21.29 26.30 7.09
N GLY A 369 -21.56 26.32 8.41
CA GLY A 369 -21.69 27.51 9.25
C GLY A 369 -20.54 27.74 10.24
N ASN A 370 -20.77 28.63 11.22
CA ASN A 370 -19.82 28.88 12.30
C ASN A 370 -19.63 27.64 13.17
N GLU A 371 -20.72 26.91 13.43
CA GLU A 371 -20.69 25.67 14.21
C GLU A 371 -19.86 24.60 13.48
N SER A 372 -19.98 24.45 12.16
CA SER A 372 -19.12 23.57 11.35
C SER A 372 -17.63 23.94 11.44
N LEU A 373 -17.30 25.23 11.36
CA LEU A 373 -15.93 25.72 11.48
C LEU A 373 -15.33 25.34 12.83
N LEU A 374 -16.05 25.65 13.93
CA LEU A 374 -15.64 25.31 15.28
C LEU A 374 -15.53 23.79 15.45
N ARG A 375 -16.54 23.04 15.02
CA ARG A 375 -16.63 21.59 15.20
C ARG A 375 -15.52 20.85 14.46
N LEU A 376 -15.22 21.18 13.21
CA LEU A 376 -14.31 20.41 12.36
C LEU A 376 -12.95 21.10 12.18
N LEU A 377 -12.94 22.33 11.66
CA LEU A 377 -11.71 22.96 11.16
C LEU A 377 -10.74 23.34 12.28
N THR A 378 -11.24 23.80 13.42
CA THR A 378 -10.37 24.12 14.59
C THR A 378 -9.71 22.89 15.21
N ARG A 379 -10.14 21.67 14.82
CA ARG A 379 -9.62 20.40 15.34
C ARG A 379 -8.59 19.76 14.41
N LEU A 380 -8.43 20.22 13.17
CA LEU A 380 -7.46 19.69 12.21
C LEU A 380 -6.04 19.89 12.72
N ARG A 381 -5.22 18.85 12.74
CA ARG A 381 -3.86 18.90 13.33
C ARG A 381 -2.79 19.23 12.31
N ARG A 382 -3.10 19.08 11.02
CA ARG A 382 -2.14 19.23 9.92
C ARG A 382 -1.99 20.69 9.47
N SER A 383 -0.74 21.18 9.49
CA SER A 383 -0.37 22.51 8.98
C SER A 383 -0.04 22.53 7.48
N GLY A 384 0.16 21.39 6.83
CA GLY A 384 0.54 21.31 5.41
C GLY A 384 -0.59 20.95 4.43
N LEU A 385 -1.85 20.91 4.88
CA LEU A 385 -3.01 20.57 4.05
C LEU A 385 -3.49 21.82 3.28
N ASP A 386 -3.71 21.69 1.98
CA ASP A 386 -4.45 22.68 1.18
C ASP A 386 -5.95 22.32 1.19
N LEU A 387 -6.75 23.12 1.89
CA LEU A 387 -8.17 22.82 2.12
C LEU A 387 -9.04 23.95 1.56
N THR A 388 -9.95 23.61 0.65
CA THR A 388 -11.03 24.51 0.22
C THR A 388 -12.36 24.03 0.78
N VAL A 389 -13.11 24.91 1.44
CA VAL A 389 -14.49 24.66 1.87
C VAL A 389 -15.41 25.53 1.03
N ILE A 390 -16.41 24.90 0.41
CA ILE A 390 -17.39 25.55 -0.45
C ILE A 390 -18.77 25.43 0.21
N THR A 391 -19.44 26.55 0.38
CA THR A 391 -20.81 26.64 0.89
C THR A 391 -21.72 27.42 -0.06
N ALA A 392 -23.03 27.41 0.21
CA ALA A 392 -24.03 28.00 -0.68
C ALA A 392 -25.19 28.61 0.12
N TRP A 393 -24.89 29.62 0.92
CA TRP A 393 -25.88 30.37 1.67
C TRP A 393 -26.61 31.35 0.75
N ALA A 394 -27.93 31.31 0.82
CA ALA A 394 -28.81 32.18 0.04
C ALA A 394 -29.85 32.85 0.94
N THR A 395 -30.81 32.07 1.43
CA THR A 395 -31.96 32.57 2.19
C THR A 395 -32.19 31.83 3.50
N THR A 396 -31.30 30.91 3.89
CA THR A 396 -31.43 30.13 5.12
C THR A 396 -30.16 30.22 5.93
N ASP A 397 -30.29 30.57 7.20
CA ASP A 397 -29.19 30.59 8.14
C ASP A 397 -28.78 29.14 8.48
N PRO A 398 -27.51 28.75 8.23
CA PRO A 398 -27.08 27.37 8.39
C PRO A 398 -27.07 26.89 9.84
N ASP A 399 -26.82 27.78 10.80
CA ASP A 399 -26.64 27.47 12.23
C ASP A 399 -27.99 27.42 12.96
N THR A 400 -28.96 28.22 12.53
CA THR A 400 -30.29 28.30 13.15
C THR A 400 -31.40 27.62 12.35
N ALA A 401 -31.13 27.23 11.09
CA ALA A 401 -32.09 26.70 10.13
C ALA A 401 -33.31 27.61 9.91
N ARG A 402 -33.18 28.92 10.17
CA ARG A 402 -34.24 29.92 9.97
C ARG A 402 -34.08 30.60 8.62
N GLU A 403 -35.21 30.87 7.95
CA GLU A 403 -35.20 31.71 6.76
C GLU A 403 -34.71 33.12 7.10
N ILE A 404 -33.68 33.54 6.39
CA ILE A 404 -33.21 34.90 6.26
C ILE A 404 -34.26 35.63 5.43
N ARG A 405 -35.19 36.32 6.09
CA ARG A 405 -36.26 37.07 5.42
C ARG A 405 -35.67 38.07 4.41
N ALA A 406 -36.13 38.00 3.17
CA ALA A 406 -35.68 38.78 2.02
C ALA A 406 -35.73 40.31 2.21
N GLU A 407 -36.43 40.82 3.23
CA GLU A 407 -36.49 42.25 3.57
C GLU A 407 -35.21 42.78 4.23
N ARG A 408 -34.21 41.92 4.51
CA ARG A 408 -32.91 42.30 5.07
C ARG A 408 -31.76 41.75 4.21
N SER A 409 -31.38 42.47 3.14
CA SER A 409 -30.12 42.19 2.41
C SER A 409 -28.91 42.13 3.35
N ASP A 410 -29.00 42.82 4.48
CA ASP A 410 -27.95 42.88 5.49
C ASP A 410 -27.74 41.55 6.23
N ALA A 411 -28.74 40.67 6.31
CA ALA A 411 -28.63 39.47 7.15
C ALA A 411 -27.80 38.33 6.53
N LEU A 412 -27.78 38.18 5.20
CA LEU A 412 -26.84 37.28 4.51
C LEU A 412 -25.41 37.79 4.67
N ASN A 413 -25.21 39.10 4.44
CA ASN A 413 -23.93 39.75 4.66
C ASN A 413 -23.48 39.64 6.12
N GLU A 414 -24.39 39.78 7.10
CA GLU A 414 -24.08 39.58 8.51
C GLU A 414 -23.61 38.17 8.82
N ASN A 415 -24.23 37.13 8.26
CA ASN A 415 -23.80 35.75 8.49
C ASN A 415 -22.43 35.49 7.86
N VAL A 416 -22.20 35.99 6.64
CA VAL A 416 -20.91 35.90 5.94
C VAL A 416 -19.83 36.62 6.73
N GLU A 417 -20.13 37.82 7.22
CA GLU A 417 -19.22 38.60 8.06
C GLU A 417 -18.95 37.94 9.40
N ARG A 418 -19.95 37.29 10.04
CA ARG A 418 -19.72 36.52 11.27
C ARG A 418 -18.74 35.37 11.04
N LEU A 419 -18.89 34.63 9.94
CA LEU A 419 -17.96 33.56 9.57
C LEU A 419 -16.57 34.11 9.26
N ARG A 420 -16.48 35.22 8.52
CA ARG A 420 -15.21 35.91 8.25
C ARG A 420 -14.51 36.31 9.54
N LEU A 421 -15.21 37.01 10.43
CA LEU A 421 -14.67 37.47 11.71
C LEU A 421 -14.23 36.29 12.60
N LEU A 422 -15.02 35.21 12.63
CA LEU A 422 -14.67 34.01 13.37
C LEU A 422 -13.43 33.32 12.77
N ALA A 423 -13.33 33.21 11.45
CA ALA A 423 -12.18 32.65 10.75
C ALA A 423 -10.91 33.50 10.99
N GLU A 424 -11.04 34.82 10.99
CA GLU A 424 -9.96 35.76 11.33
C GLU A 424 -9.50 35.58 12.79
N GLN A 425 -10.44 35.53 13.75
CA GLN A 425 -10.13 35.30 15.17
C GLN A 425 -9.44 33.96 15.42
N LEU A 426 -9.79 32.94 14.64
CA LEU A 426 -9.27 31.58 14.77
C LEU A 426 -8.15 31.26 13.77
N THR A 427 -7.63 32.24 13.03
CA THR A 427 -6.62 31.98 11.98
C THR A 427 -5.41 31.23 12.52
N GLY A 428 -4.97 31.55 13.74
CA GLY A 428 -3.88 30.84 14.41
C GLY A 428 -4.21 29.40 14.84
N LEU A 429 -5.44 28.93 14.67
CA LEU A 429 -5.90 27.56 14.91
C LEU A 429 -6.32 26.84 13.63
N LEU A 430 -6.50 27.53 12.51
CA LEU A 430 -6.95 26.93 11.25
C LEU A 430 -5.75 26.40 10.45
N ALA A 431 -6.02 25.57 9.43
CA ALA A 431 -4.98 25.18 8.48
C ALA A 431 -4.47 26.44 7.75
N PRO A 432 -3.15 26.61 7.55
CA PRO A 432 -2.57 27.83 6.99
C PRO A 432 -2.83 28.00 5.48
N ARG A 433 -3.38 26.98 4.81
CA ARG A 433 -3.86 27.02 3.43
C ARG A 433 -5.33 26.63 3.37
N LEU A 434 -6.16 27.36 4.13
CA LEU A 434 -7.61 27.22 4.13
C LEU A 434 -8.24 28.31 3.26
N ARG A 435 -9.11 27.92 2.34
CA ARG A 435 -10.02 28.81 1.60
C ARG A 435 -11.46 28.49 1.98
N LEU A 436 -12.25 29.52 2.28
CA LEU A 436 -13.69 29.45 2.51
C LEU A 436 -14.39 30.22 1.38
N LEU A 437 -15.26 29.55 0.64
CA LEU A 437 -15.92 30.07 -0.55
C LEU A 437 -17.44 29.93 -0.39
N ASN A 438 -18.21 31.01 -0.57
CA ASN A 438 -19.67 30.92 -0.69
C ASN A 438 -20.08 31.18 -2.14
N LEU A 439 -20.86 30.26 -2.71
CA LEU A 439 -21.36 30.33 -4.07
C LEU A 439 -22.87 30.52 -4.09
N VAL A 440 -23.34 31.48 -4.89
CA VAL A 440 -24.76 31.79 -5.07
C VAL A 440 -25.14 31.80 -6.54
N ARG A 441 -26.43 31.63 -6.81
CA ARG A 441 -27.06 31.82 -8.12
C ARG A 441 -28.11 32.91 -8.00
N GLY A 442 -27.67 34.17 -8.14
CA GLY A 442 -28.51 35.31 -7.82
C GLY A 442 -28.91 35.30 -6.34
N SER A 443 -30.20 35.18 -6.05
CA SER A 443 -30.74 35.07 -4.68
C SER A 443 -30.85 33.63 -4.17
N ASP A 444 -30.54 32.64 -5.01
CA ASP A 444 -30.71 31.21 -4.72
C ASP A 444 -29.38 30.54 -4.39
N PRO A 445 -29.38 29.42 -3.64
CA PRO A 445 -28.16 28.67 -3.37
C PRO A 445 -27.61 28.08 -4.67
N ALA A 446 -26.29 28.10 -4.86
CA ALA A 446 -25.67 27.57 -6.08
C ALA A 446 -25.79 26.05 -6.21
N PHE A 447 -25.82 25.32 -5.09
CA PHE A 447 -25.91 23.86 -5.03
C PHE A 447 -26.58 23.37 -3.74
N HIS A 448 -26.98 22.10 -3.73
CA HIS A 448 -27.54 21.42 -2.54
C HIS A 448 -26.75 20.16 -2.12
N ASP A 449 -25.82 19.72 -2.96
CA ASP A 449 -25.05 18.49 -2.77
C ASP A 449 -23.95 18.64 -1.73
N ARG A 450 -23.47 17.50 -1.23
CA ARG A 450 -22.45 17.47 -0.16
C ARG A 450 -21.39 16.45 -0.49
N TYR A 451 -20.16 16.93 -0.64
CA TYR A 451 -19.04 16.10 -1.05
C TYR A 451 -17.80 16.37 -0.20
N LEU A 452 -16.97 15.33 -0.05
CA LEU A 452 -15.58 15.47 0.36
C LEU A 452 -14.69 14.86 -0.71
N LEU A 453 -13.88 15.69 -1.36
CA LEU A 453 -12.86 15.28 -2.31
C LEU A 453 -11.49 15.33 -1.64
N LEU A 454 -10.69 14.27 -1.82
CA LEU A 454 -9.34 14.13 -1.30
C LEU A 454 -8.37 13.83 -2.45
N ARG A 455 -7.25 14.55 -2.51
CA ARG A 455 -6.11 14.21 -3.38
C ARG A 455 -4.96 13.70 -2.54
N ARG A 456 -4.38 12.56 -2.94
CA ARG A 456 -3.29 11.91 -2.21
C ARG A 456 -1.96 12.00 -2.97
N THR A 457 -0.86 12.14 -2.25
CA THR A 457 0.50 12.13 -2.80
C THR A 457 0.72 10.87 -3.62
N GLY A 458 1.10 11.05 -4.89
CA GLY A 458 1.46 9.94 -5.79
C GLY A 458 0.27 9.13 -6.31
N ASN A 459 -0.97 9.58 -6.10
CA ASN A 459 -2.16 9.01 -6.73
C ASN A 459 -2.79 10.02 -7.70
N ASP A 460 -2.97 9.60 -8.95
CA ASP A 460 -3.53 10.46 -9.99
C ASP A 460 -5.06 10.58 -9.90
N GLU A 461 -5.75 9.58 -9.33
CA GLU A 461 -7.21 9.62 -9.17
C GLU A 461 -7.64 10.18 -7.79
N PRO A 462 -8.52 11.21 -7.75
CA PRO A 462 -9.06 11.74 -6.50
C PRO A 462 -10.02 10.75 -5.85
N ILE A 463 -10.08 10.75 -4.52
CA ILE A 463 -11.07 9.99 -3.76
C ILE A 463 -12.22 10.96 -3.43
N ILE A 464 -13.45 10.59 -3.76
CA ILE A 464 -14.63 11.42 -3.48
C ILE A 464 -15.67 10.67 -2.66
N TYR A 465 -16.23 11.37 -1.69
CA TYR A 465 -17.28 10.88 -0.82
C TYR A 465 -18.53 11.73 -0.95
N LEU A 466 -19.70 11.09 -1.02
CA LEU A 466 -21.01 11.70 -0.85
C LEU A 466 -21.38 11.72 0.65
N LEU A 467 -21.88 12.85 1.13
CA LEU A 467 -22.27 13.03 2.53
C LEU A 467 -23.79 13.16 2.64
N SER A 468 -24.43 12.38 3.50
CA SER A 468 -25.91 12.39 3.60
C SER A 468 -26.45 13.69 4.19
N ASN A 469 -25.72 14.30 5.13
CA ASN A 469 -26.15 15.49 5.87
C ASN A 469 -25.00 16.51 5.95
N SER A 470 -25.33 17.76 6.27
CA SER A 470 -24.36 18.83 6.48
C SER A 470 -23.44 18.55 7.68
N ILE A 471 -22.20 19.03 7.58
CA ILE A 471 -21.22 19.10 8.67
C ILE A 471 -21.80 19.84 9.89
N ASN A 472 -22.71 20.78 9.63
CA ASN A 472 -23.34 21.60 10.67
C ASN A 472 -24.30 20.80 11.55
N GLY A 473 -24.84 19.70 11.02
CA GLY A 473 -25.81 18.82 11.69
C GLY A 473 -25.37 17.36 11.80
N LEU A 474 -24.07 17.07 11.77
CA LEU A 474 -23.53 15.69 11.77
C LEU A 474 -24.06 14.83 12.91
N ALA A 475 -24.84 13.80 12.57
CA ALA A 475 -25.42 12.84 13.51
C ALA A 475 -26.22 13.47 14.69
N VAL A 476 -26.58 14.77 14.61
CA VAL A 476 -27.29 15.50 15.66
C VAL A 476 -28.79 15.18 15.59
N ASN A 477 -29.41 15.53 14.46
CA ASN A 477 -30.85 15.40 14.26
C ASN A 477 -31.22 14.08 13.57
N TRP A 478 -30.31 13.57 12.73
CA TRP A 478 -30.49 12.39 11.88
C TRP A 478 -29.20 11.59 11.81
N PRO A 479 -29.22 10.26 11.58
CA PRO A 479 -28.02 9.50 11.29
C PRO A 479 -27.21 10.11 10.15
N PHE A 480 -25.91 9.88 10.15
CA PHE A 480 -24.99 10.37 9.12
C PHE A 480 -24.41 9.20 8.34
N CYS A 481 -24.53 9.25 7.02
CA CYS A 481 -23.91 8.32 6.10
C CYS A 481 -22.88 9.06 5.24
N MET A 482 -21.74 8.44 5.05
CA MET A 482 -20.70 8.85 4.12
C MET A 482 -20.44 7.68 3.19
N SER A 483 -20.52 7.90 1.88
CA SER A 483 -20.34 6.84 0.88
C SER A 483 -19.24 7.22 -0.10
N ALA A 484 -18.27 6.34 -0.32
CA ALA A 484 -17.26 6.56 -1.36
C ALA A 484 -17.87 6.31 -2.73
N LEU A 485 -17.65 7.22 -3.68
CA LEU A 485 -18.02 6.99 -5.07
C LEU A 485 -16.86 6.32 -5.79
N ASP A 486 -17.19 5.43 -6.73
CA ASP A 486 -16.22 4.75 -7.57
C ASP A 486 -16.54 4.93 -9.08
N GLY A 487 -15.54 4.67 -9.91
CA GLY A 487 -15.70 4.60 -11.36
C GLY A 487 -16.08 5.93 -12.03
N PRO A 488 -16.92 5.90 -13.09
CA PRO A 488 -17.30 7.12 -13.83
C PRO A 488 -18.00 8.17 -12.97
N ALA A 489 -18.83 7.75 -12.00
CA ALA A 489 -19.54 8.67 -11.11
C ALA A 489 -18.58 9.45 -10.22
N ALA A 490 -17.51 8.79 -9.73
CA ALA A 490 -16.47 9.46 -8.95
C ALA A 490 -15.77 10.56 -9.75
N ARG A 491 -15.40 10.28 -11.01
CA ARG A 491 -14.74 11.26 -11.89
C ARG A 491 -15.65 12.45 -12.21
N GLN A 492 -16.90 12.19 -12.57
CA GLN A 492 -17.87 13.25 -12.86
C GLN A 492 -18.15 14.13 -11.64
N ALA A 493 -18.32 13.52 -10.47
CA ALA A 493 -18.51 14.26 -9.22
C ALA A 493 -17.24 15.05 -8.84
N ALA A 494 -16.04 14.51 -9.09
CA ALA A 494 -14.79 15.23 -8.87
C ALA A 494 -14.66 16.44 -9.80
N ASP A 495 -14.93 16.29 -11.10
CA ASP A 495 -14.93 17.39 -12.07
C ASP A 495 -15.93 18.48 -11.67
N TYR A 496 -17.11 18.08 -11.17
CA TYR A 496 -18.12 19.00 -10.64
C TYR A 496 -17.62 19.78 -9.42
N VAL A 497 -17.10 19.09 -8.41
CA VAL A 497 -16.59 19.71 -7.17
C VAL A 497 -15.41 20.64 -7.45
N GLU A 498 -14.50 20.25 -8.35
CA GLU A 498 -13.37 21.08 -8.76
C GLU A 498 -13.82 22.29 -9.60
N GLY A 499 -14.87 22.13 -10.42
CA GLY A 499 -15.55 23.24 -11.08
C GLY A 499 -16.07 24.26 -10.07
N LEU A 500 -16.82 23.80 -9.06
CA LEU A 500 -17.33 24.68 -8.00
C LEU A 500 -16.19 25.45 -7.31
N ALA A 501 -15.05 24.81 -7.04
CA ALA A 501 -13.90 25.45 -6.42
C ALA A 501 -13.31 26.60 -7.28
N ARG A 502 -13.50 26.54 -8.60
CA ARG A 502 -13.14 27.60 -9.56
C ARG A 502 -14.26 28.64 -9.77
N GLY A 503 -15.42 28.46 -9.13
CA GLY A 503 -16.60 29.29 -9.37
C GLY A 503 -17.33 28.93 -10.67
N GLU A 504 -17.21 27.67 -11.13
CA GLU A 504 -17.86 27.16 -12.34
C GLU A 504 -18.89 26.07 -11.95
N ASP A 505 -20.11 26.16 -12.46
CA ASP A 505 -21.06 25.05 -12.41
C ASP A 505 -21.01 24.28 -13.73
N VAL A 506 -20.17 23.25 -13.79
CA VAL A 506 -20.05 22.40 -15.00
C VAL A 506 -21.28 21.53 -15.25
N ALA A 507 -22.23 21.46 -14.30
CA ALA A 507 -23.45 20.67 -14.41
C ALA A 507 -24.66 21.51 -14.87
N SER A 508 -24.56 22.85 -14.93
CA SER A 508 -25.66 23.69 -15.44
C SER A 508 -25.19 24.94 -16.20
N GLU A 509 -26.05 25.46 -17.07
CA GLU A 509 -25.74 26.65 -17.89
C GLU A 509 -25.91 27.98 -17.14
N GLY A 510 -26.32 27.97 -15.88
CA GLY A 510 -26.56 29.21 -15.13
C GLY A 510 -25.31 29.70 -14.43
N ALA A 511 -25.05 31.01 -14.52
CA ALA A 511 -23.91 31.65 -13.87
C ALA A 511 -24.02 31.53 -12.34
N ILE A 512 -22.94 31.07 -11.72
CA ILE A 512 -22.74 31.13 -10.27
C ILE A 512 -21.75 32.24 -9.95
N GLU A 513 -21.91 32.87 -8.80
CA GLU A 513 -21.05 33.96 -8.32
C GLU A 513 -20.52 33.62 -6.93
N ALA A 514 -19.24 33.96 -6.68
CA ALA A 514 -18.67 33.93 -5.35
C ALA A 514 -18.93 35.27 -4.65
N ASN A 515 -19.88 35.30 -3.70
CA ASN A 515 -20.14 36.50 -2.89
C ASN A 515 -19.35 36.54 -1.58
N PHE A 516 -18.56 35.49 -1.30
CA PHE A 516 -17.58 35.42 -0.22
C PHE A 516 -16.43 34.52 -0.63
N ASP A 517 -15.20 35.02 -0.51
CA ASP A 517 -13.97 34.25 -0.70
C ASP A 517 -12.96 34.73 0.33
N TRP A 518 -12.78 33.92 1.38
CA TRP A 518 -11.81 34.17 2.43
C TRP A 518 -10.70 33.16 2.36
N GLN A 519 -9.46 33.60 2.57
CA GLN A 519 -8.29 32.74 2.59
C GLN A 519 -7.48 33.02 3.84
N SER A 520 -7.00 31.96 4.49
CA SER A 520 -6.03 32.10 5.57
C SER A 520 -4.73 32.63 4.97
N HIS A 521 -4.29 33.81 5.41
CA HIS A 521 -2.97 34.30 5.05
C HIS A 521 -1.93 33.45 5.78
N GLY A 522 -1.18 32.63 5.04
CA GLY A 522 -0.06 31.87 5.59
C GLY A 522 0.97 32.82 6.20
N LEU A 523 1.37 32.54 7.44
CA LEU A 523 2.62 33.09 8.01
C LEU A 523 3.83 32.41 7.38
#